data_AF-A0A1V8SXX0-F1
#
_entry.id   AF-A0A1V8SXX0-F1
#
_cell.length_a   1.000
_cell.length_b   1.000
_cell.length_c   1.000
_cell.angle_alpha   90.00
_cell.angle_beta   90.00
_cell.angle_gamma   90.00
#
_symmetry.space_group_name_H-M   'P 1'
#
loop_
_entity.id
_entity.type
_entity.pdbx_description
1 polymer ?
#
loop_
_entity_poly.entity_id
_entity_poly.type
_entity_poly.pdbx_seq_one_letter_code
_entity_poly.pdbx_strand_id
1 'polypeptide(L)'
;MAPTIHLIRHAQGYHNLNIANHALHDPVLTNFGKEQCATLQANFPHHKEIDAVVASPLRRTLQTALYSFDNDIKTKKLKVIGMPELQETSDLPCDTGSNLDELKREFADFPVDLSDVGQGWNSKRGIWATGADAIRARAKVARTKLAAFKEKDIVAGGFLHFLTEDWSDSGRFFGTGWANTEYRSYNFSDDGECHLIETAESRDRRHLKPLDHNEMEQLKRTKSHEAAEQAQKDAVVKPVVHAKAPAVLAIGKLLAIPVASAAPLVRRSLHILEEEKHPAADTAELWINLGIAVALVLAGGVFAGLTIALMGQDETYLQVIASSGEGKEKHHAQKVLDLLARGKHWLLVTLLLSNVITNETLPIVLDHSLGGGWPAVVGSTVLIVIFGEVAPQSICVRYGLSIGAFMAPMVRILMWIMSPVAWPTAKLLDYLLGKDHGTMYSKGGLKTLVQLHKGHNTKPGEGLMKDEVTIINSVLDLKEKHVCDIMTPMQDVFTMSADTVLDEKMMDTILSQGYSRIPIYHPDNQKDFIGMLLVKILITYDPEDAKRVGEFSLATLPETAPDTSCLDIINYFQEGKSHMVLVSDFPGDVKGALGVVTLEDVIEELIGEEIIDESDVFIDIHKAIRRATPAP
;
A
#
# COMPACT_ATOMS: atom_id res chain seq x y z
N MET A 1 6.83 16.35 44.87
CA MET A 1 5.85 16.30 43.78
C MET A 1 6.63 15.92 42.53
N ALA A 2 6.11 14.99 41.73
CA ALA A 2 6.74 14.63 40.47
C ALA A 2 6.67 15.83 39.49
N PRO A 3 7.65 15.96 38.57
CA PRO A 3 7.64 17.03 37.58
C PRO A 3 6.44 16.96 36.63
N THR A 4 6.02 18.11 36.13
CA THR A 4 5.27 18.22 34.87
C THR A 4 6.25 17.98 33.72
N ILE A 5 5.84 17.22 32.71
CA ILE A 5 6.69 16.94 31.54
C ILE A 5 6.04 17.49 30.28
N HIS A 6 6.81 18.30 29.55
CA HIS A 6 6.46 18.77 28.22
C HIS A 6 7.17 17.91 27.19
N LEU A 7 6.45 16.93 26.64
CA LEU A 7 7.00 16.09 25.59
C LEU A 7 6.92 16.80 24.25
N ILE A 8 7.99 16.74 23.46
CA ILE A 8 8.11 17.46 22.18
C ILE A 8 8.60 16.52 21.09
N ARG A 9 7.90 16.48 19.95
CA ARG A 9 8.40 15.77 18.76
C ARG A 9 9.51 16.59 18.10
N HIS A 10 10.59 15.92 17.67
CA HIS A 10 11.67 16.59 16.94
C HIS A 10 11.16 17.36 15.71
N ALA A 11 11.88 18.43 15.36
CA ALA A 11 11.62 19.18 14.13
C ALA A 11 11.98 18.35 12.89
N GLN A 12 11.61 18.84 11.70
CA GLN A 12 11.84 18.14 10.45
C GLN A 12 13.35 17.85 10.24
N GLY A 13 13.70 16.56 10.22
CA GLY A 13 15.02 16.08 9.79
C GLY A 13 15.03 15.70 8.32
N TYR A 14 16.21 15.49 7.74
CA TYR A 14 16.31 15.06 6.34
C TYR A 14 15.55 13.74 6.05
N HIS A 15 15.45 12.84 7.04
CA HIS A 15 14.64 11.62 6.94
C HIS A 15 13.13 11.88 6.77
N ASN A 16 12.61 13.05 7.14
CA ASN A 16 11.18 13.37 7.00
C ASN A 16 10.82 13.84 5.59
N LEU A 17 11.79 14.16 4.73
CA LEU A 17 11.52 14.69 3.39
C LEU A 17 10.98 13.64 2.42
N ASN A 18 11.42 12.38 2.55
CA ASN A 18 10.96 11.25 1.75
C ASN A 18 11.45 9.92 2.37
N ILE A 19 10.85 8.80 1.95
CA ILE A 19 11.18 7.47 2.47
C ILE A 19 12.61 7.04 2.10
N ALA A 20 13.17 7.46 0.96
CA ALA A 20 14.55 7.10 0.58
C ALA A 20 15.58 7.63 1.59
N ASN A 21 15.29 8.78 2.22
CA ASN A 21 16.12 9.36 3.25
C ASN A 21 16.11 8.59 4.58
N HIS A 22 15.29 7.55 4.75
CA HIS A 22 15.39 6.63 5.89
C HIS A 22 16.72 5.84 5.91
N ALA A 23 17.39 5.75 4.75
CA ALA A 23 18.73 5.17 4.66
C ALA A 23 19.85 6.09 5.19
N LEU A 24 19.56 7.37 5.44
CA LEU A 24 20.54 8.31 6.02
C LEU A 24 20.77 7.94 7.48
N HIS A 25 22.03 7.67 7.85
CA HIS A 25 22.39 7.35 9.22
C HIS A 25 22.36 8.59 10.12
N ASP A 26 21.63 8.53 11.24
CA ASP A 26 21.48 9.60 12.24
C ASP A 26 21.42 11.03 11.66
N PRO A 27 20.39 11.36 10.86
CA PRO A 27 20.34 12.59 10.07
C PRO A 27 20.08 13.83 10.94
N VAL A 28 20.64 14.95 10.48
CA VAL A 28 20.44 16.30 11.05
C VAL A 28 19.10 16.92 10.65
N LEU A 29 18.77 18.05 11.26
CA LEU A 29 17.63 18.91 10.88
C LEU A 29 17.81 19.55 9.50
N THR A 30 16.70 19.73 8.78
CA THR A 30 16.66 20.56 7.56
C THR A 30 16.65 22.05 7.93
N ASN A 31 16.79 22.93 6.94
CA ASN A 31 16.61 24.37 7.17
C ASN A 31 15.18 24.69 7.65
N PHE A 32 14.17 24.05 7.05
CA PHE A 32 12.79 24.16 7.51
C PHE A 32 12.60 23.62 8.94
N GLY A 33 13.29 22.53 9.30
CA GLY A 33 13.31 22.05 10.68
C GLY A 33 13.87 23.07 11.68
N LYS A 34 14.85 23.88 11.29
CA LYS A 34 15.35 24.98 12.13
C LYS A 34 14.34 26.12 12.26
N GLU A 35 13.59 26.42 11.19
CA GLU A 35 12.47 27.39 11.25
C GLU A 35 11.37 26.90 12.19
N GLN A 36 11.00 25.61 12.12
CA GLN A 36 10.07 25.01 13.08
C GLN A 36 10.57 25.13 14.53
N CYS A 37 11.88 24.94 14.75
CA CYS A 37 12.47 25.13 16.07
C CYS A 37 12.32 26.58 16.57
N ALA A 38 12.51 27.57 15.69
CA ALA A 38 12.33 28.99 16.00
C ALA A 38 10.85 29.33 16.28
N THR A 39 9.92 28.75 15.54
CA THR A 39 8.48 28.87 15.80
C THR A 39 8.12 28.30 17.18
N LEU A 40 8.65 27.12 17.52
CA LEU A 40 8.46 26.53 18.84
C LEU A 40 9.04 27.43 19.95
N GLN A 41 10.23 27.98 19.75
CA GLN A 41 10.85 28.94 20.68
C GLN A 41 10.02 30.22 20.88
N ALA A 42 9.27 30.67 19.87
CA ALA A 42 8.43 31.85 19.99
C ALA A 42 7.11 31.56 20.71
N ASN A 43 6.57 30.35 20.54
CA ASN A 43 5.19 30.01 20.90
C ASN A 43 5.06 29.10 22.13
N PHE A 44 6.16 28.54 22.65
CA PHE A 44 6.09 27.63 23.79
C PHE A 44 5.79 28.40 25.09
N PRO A 45 4.65 28.16 25.77
CA PRO A 45 4.19 29.03 26.86
C PRO A 45 4.98 28.84 28.17
N HIS A 46 5.64 27.70 28.36
CA HIS A 46 6.26 27.31 29.62
C HIS A 46 7.77 27.66 29.72
N HIS A 47 8.30 28.54 28.86
CA HIS A 47 9.73 28.93 28.89
C HIS A 47 10.22 29.34 30.30
N LYS A 48 9.38 30.06 31.06
CA LYS A 48 9.72 30.52 32.41
C LYS A 48 9.90 29.37 33.40
N GLU A 49 9.18 28.27 33.23
CA GLU A 49 9.08 27.15 34.16
C GLU A 49 10.14 26.07 33.88
N ILE A 50 10.68 25.98 32.66
CA ILE A 50 11.68 24.95 32.30
C ILE A 50 12.91 24.99 33.21
N ASP A 51 13.17 23.87 33.88
CA ASP A 51 14.32 23.67 34.75
C ASP A 51 15.31 22.64 34.20
N ALA A 52 14.88 21.77 33.28
CA ALA A 52 15.73 20.81 32.58
C ALA A 52 15.29 20.56 31.13
N VAL A 53 16.28 20.31 30.26
CA VAL A 53 16.06 19.91 28.87
C VAL A 53 16.70 18.54 28.63
N VAL A 54 15.89 17.57 28.25
CA VAL A 54 16.30 16.17 28.01
C VAL A 54 16.00 15.81 26.57
N ALA A 55 16.89 15.08 25.91
CA ALA A 55 16.67 14.62 24.55
C ALA A 55 17.25 13.23 24.34
N SER A 56 16.70 12.47 23.40
CA SER A 56 17.41 11.30 22.89
C SER A 56 18.77 11.73 22.31
N PRO A 57 19.83 10.90 22.37
CA PRO A 57 21.13 11.24 21.80
C PRO A 57 21.20 11.03 20.28
N LEU A 58 20.10 11.28 19.56
CA LEU A 58 20.06 11.38 18.10
C LEU A 58 20.33 12.84 17.67
N ARG A 59 21.00 13.05 16.53
CA ARG A 59 21.38 14.41 16.07
C ARG A 59 20.18 15.34 15.98
N ARG A 60 19.10 14.88 15.34
CA ARG A 60 17.87 15.68 15.17
C ARG A 60 17.22 16.09 16.48
N THR A 61 17.22 15.23 17.51
CA THR A 61 16.60 15.53 18.80
C THR A 61 17.47 16.47 19.62
N LEU A 62 18.79 16.26 19.60
CA LEU A 62 19.76 17.18 20.22
C LEU A 62 19.69 18.58 19.58
N GLN A 63 19.65 18.65 18.25
CA GLN A 63 19.52 19.92 17.52
C GLN A 63 18.17 20.60 17.78
N THR A 64 17.06 19.83 17.83
CA THR A 64 15.75 20.40 18.16
C THR A 64 15.78 21.03 19.55
N ALA A 65 16.33 20.31 20.55
CA ALA A 65 16.45 20.82 21.91
C ALA A 65 17.33 22.09 21.97
N LEU A 66 18.48 22.07 21.30
CA LEU A 66 19.41 23.21 21.26
C LEU A 66 18.79 24.45 20.60
N TYR A 67 18.08 24.29 19.48
CA TYR A 67 17.52 25.43 18.75
C TYR A 67 16.23 25.95 19.36
N SER A 68 15.32 25.09 19.81
CA SER A 68 14.04 25.51 20.39
C SER A 68 14.19 26.15 21.78
N PHE A 69 15.21 25.75 22.54
CA PHE A 69 15.43 26.21 23.91
C PHE A 69 16.75 26.97 24.08
N ASP A 70 17.34 27.49 22.99
CA ASP A 70 18.61 28.22 23.02
C ASP A 70 18.60 29.37 24.06
N ASN A 71 17.51 30.15 24.10
CA ASN A 71 17.33 31.23 25.05
C ASN A 71 17.27 30.72 26.51
N ASP A 72 16.53 29.66 26.80
CA ASP A 72 16.43 29.09 28.15
C ASP A 72 17.78 28.51 28.60
N ILE A 73 18.43 27.76 27.72
CA ILE A 73 19.75 27.17 27.92
C ILE A 73 20.78 28.24 28.28
N LYS A 74 20.81 29.35 27.52
CA LYS A 74 21.75 30.46 27.78
C LYS A 74 21.42 31.24 29.05
N THR A 75 20.15 31.61 29.24
CA THR A 75 19.72 32.47 30.35
C THR A 75 19.76 31.74 31.69
N LYS A 76 19.32 30.48 31.74
CA LYS A 76 19.29 29.65 32.94
C LYS A 76 20.53 28.76 33.09
N LYS A 77 21.48 28.83 32.14
CA LYS A 77 22.72 28.02 32.09
C LYS A 77 22.45 26.52 32.15
N LEU A 78 21.39 26.08 31.48
CA LEU A 78 21.02 24.66 31.40
C LEU A 78 21.93 23.92 30.42
N LYS A 79 21.88 22.59 30.48
CA LYS A 79 22.45 21.70 29.46
C LYS A 79 21.37 20.78 28.93
N VAL A 80 21.49 20.37 27.67
CA VAL A 80 20.67 19.32 27.07
C VAL A 80 21.21 17.97 27.52
N ILE A 81 20.46 17.24 28.33
CA ILE A 81 20.85 15.93 28.87
C ILE A 81 20.49 14.85 27.85
N GLY A 82 21.49 14.10 27.39
CA GLY A 82 21.31 12.97 26.47
C GLY A 82 20.83 11.72 27.21
N MET A 83 19.57 11.34 27.01
CA MET A 83 18.96 10.15 27.63
C MET A 83 18.78 9.03 26.58
N PRO A 84 19.62 7.98 26.59
CA PRO A 84 19.60 6.94 25.55
C PRO A 84 18.32 6.10 25.53
N GLU A 85 17.58 6.06 26.64
CA GLU A 85 16.29 5.38 26.72
C GLU A 85 15.22 5.99 25.81
N LEU A 86 15.35 7.28 25.46
CA LEU A 86 14.43 8.00 24.57
C LEU A 86 14.71 7.76 23.07
N GLN A 87 15.67 6.91 22.71
CA GLN A 87 15.97 6.64 21.30
C GLN A 87 14.77 6.03 20.55
N GLU A 88 14.76 6.22 19.23
CA GLU A 88 13.71 5.72 18.35
C GLU A 88 13.63 4.17 18.33
N THR A 89 12.46 3.67 17.96
CA THR A 89 12.03 2.28 18.10
C THR A 89 12.53 1.34 17.01
N SER A 90 12.75 1.84 15.79
CA SER A 90 13.19 1.02 14.66
C SER A 90 14.71 0.84 14.60
N ASP A 91 15.18 -0.10 13.79
CA ASP A 91 16.59 -0.34 13.45
C ASP A 91 16.98 0.27 12.10
N LEU A 92 16.14 1.14 11.53
CA LEU A 92 16.49 1.90 10.33
C LEU A 92 17.73 2.77 10.59
N PRO A 93 18.57 3.03 9.57
CA PRO A 93 19.73 3.89 9.72
C PRO A 93 19.39 5.28 10.28
N CYS A 94 18.26 5.87 9.88
CA CYS A 94 17.82 7.16 10.40
C CYS A 94 17.43 7.14 11.88
N ASP A 95 17.06 5.98 12.42
CA ASP A 95 16.63 5.79 13.80
C ASP A 95 17.73 5.20 14.69
N THR A 96 18.89 4.94 14.09
CA THR A 96 20.09 4.45 14.75
C THR A 96 21.06 5.61 14.93
N GLY A 97 21.38 5.93 16.18
CA GLY A 97 22.24 7.07 16.49
C GLY A 97 23.72 6.84 16.24
N SER A 98 24.48 7.93 16.13
CA SER A 98 25.93 7.90 16.04
C SER A 98 26.61 7.41 17.32
N ASN A 99 27.85 6.94 17.16
CA ASN A 99 28.63 6.44 18.30
C ASN A 99 28.94 7.58 19.27
N LEU A 100 29.08 7.24 20.56
CA LEU A 100 29.30 8.22 21.63
C LEU A 100 30.49 9.16 21.35
N ASP A 101 31.60 8.62 20.86
CA ASP A 101 32.82 9.41 20.59
C ASP A 101 32.64 10.39 19.42
N GLU A 102 31.75 10.06 18.48
CA GLU A 102 31.38 10.94 17.37
C GLU A 102 30.50 12.08 17.88
N LEU A 103 29.47 11.76 18.68
CA LEU A 103 28.59 12.75 19.28
C LEU A 103 29.34 13.70 20.23
N LYS A 104 30.26 13.18 21.07
CA LYS A 104 31.10 14.01 21.94
C LYS A 104 31.98 14.98 21.17
N ARG A 105 32.45 14.59 19.98
CA ARG A 105 33.26 15.46 19.12
C ARG A 105 32.40 16.52 18.44
N GLU A 106 31.25 16.13 17.92
CA GLU A 106 30.34 17.01 17.19
C GLU A 106 29.67 18.06 18.09
N PHE A 107 29.27 17.66 19.29
CA PHE A 107 28.61 18.53 20.26
C PHE A 107 29.55 19.10 21.32
N ALA A 108 30.87 19.04 21.13
CA ALA A 108 31.87 19.50 22.10
C ALA A 108 31.70 20.99 22.49
N ASP A 109 31.32 21.81 21.52
CA ASP A 109 31.14 23.26 21.69
C ASP A 109 29.70 23.66 22.07
N PHE A 110 28.81 22.66 22.25
CA PHE A 110 27.41 22.88 22.60
C PHE A 110 27.16 22.50 24.08
N PRO A 111 26.16 23.12 24.74
CA PRO A 111 25.81 22.79 26.12
C PRO A 111 25.03 21.46 26.18
N VAL A 112 25.65 20.36 25.76
CA VAL A 112 25.08 19.01 25.75
C VAL A 112 25.83 18.14 26.75
N ASP A 113 25.09 17.46 27.63
CA ASP A 113 25.63 16.50 28.57
C ASP A 113 25.31 15.07 28.11
N LEU A 114 26.35 14.34 27.70
CA LEU A 114 26.26 12.94 27.25
C LEU A 114 26.89 11.97 28.27
N SER A 115 27.04 12.37 29.53
CA SER A 115 27.69 11.55 30.57
C SER A 115 26.96 10.23 30.84
N ASP A 116 25.63 10.22 30.77
CA ASP A 116 24.78 9.04 30.97
C ASP A 116 24.63 8.17 29.70
N VAL A 117 25.22 8.59 28.58
CA VAL A 117 25.18 7.82 27.32
C VAL A 117 26.33 6.82 27.31
N GLY A 118 26.02 5.54 27.54
CA GLY A 118 27.00 4.44 27.52
C GLY A 118 27.46 4.03 26.11
N GLN A 119 28.60 3.34 26.03
CA GLN A 119 29.05 2.73 24.77
C GLN A 119 28.05 1.66 24.30
N GLY A 120 27.74 1.64 23.00
CA GLY A 120 26.78 0.69 22.42
C GLY A 120 25.30 0.99 22.70
N TRP A 121 24.96 2.20 23.17
CA TRP A 121 23.58 2.65 23.35
C TRP A 121 22.74 2.56 22.06
N ASN A 122 23.38 2.75 20.91
CA ASN A 122 22.81 2.70 19.57
C ASN A 122 22.81 1.28 18.95
N SER A 123 23.13 0.23 19.71
CA SER A 123 23.36 -1.11 19.15
C SER A 123 22.12 -1.86 18.66
N LYS A 124 20.92 -1.34 18.96
CA LYS A 124 19.61 -1.97 18.66
C LYS A 124 19.50 -3.44 19.09
N ARG A 125 20.23 -3.83 20.14
CA ARG A 125 20.28 -5.20 20.70
C ARG A 125 20.08 -5.20 22.21
N GLY A 126 19.61 -6.32 22.75
CA GLY A 126 19.34 -6.46 24.19
C GLY A 126 18.26 -5.48 24.65
N ILE A 127 18.55 -4.66 25.67
CA ILE A 127 17.65 -3.60 26.15
C ILE A 127 17.37 -2.51 25.09
N TRP A 128 18.21 -2.43 24.06
CA TRP A 128 18.07 -1.49 22.95
C TRP A 128 17.30 -2.10 21.76
N ALA A 129 16.88 -3.36 21.84
CA ALA A 129 16.20 -4.06 20.74
C ALA A 129 14.89 -3.36 20.32
N THR A 130 14.49 -3.63 19.08
CA THR A 130 13.31 -3.06 18.42
C THR A 130 12.01 -3.82 18.70
N GLY A 131 12.07 -4.91 19.48
CA GLY A 131 10.90 -5.68 19.87
C GLY A 131 10.02 -4.92 20.88
N ALA A 132 8.70 -5.07 20.77
CA ALA A 132 7.73 -4.35 21.61
C ALA A 132 7.98 -4.48 23.12
N ASP A 133 8.40 -5.66 23.59
CA ASP A 133 8.69 -5.88 25.03
C ASP A 133 9.93 -5.13 25.50
N ALA A 134 10.99 -5.10 24.68
CA ALA A 134 12.20 -4.34 24.97
C ALA A 134 11.90 -2.82 24.97
N ILE A 135 11.09 -2.35 24.02
CA ILE A 135 10.65 -0.96 23.92
C ILE A 135 9.80 -0.56 25.13
N ARG A 136 8.81 -1.38 25.54
CA ARG A 136 7.98 -1.12 26.74
C ARG A 136 8.81 -1.09 28.01
N ALA A 137 9.74 -2.04 28.18
CA ALA A 137 10.64 -2.04 29.32
C ALA A 137 11.52 -0.78 29.35
N ARG A 138 12.04 -0.35 28.20
CA ARG A 138 12.81 0.88 28.06
C ARG A 138 11.98 2.13 28.34
N ALA A 139 10.73 2.18 27.88
CA ALA A 139 9.79 3.26 28.19
C ALA A 139 9.53 3.39 29.70
N LYS A 140 9.31 2.26 30.39
CA LYS A 140 9.16 2.25 31.85
C LYS A 140 10.40 2.80 32.56
N VAL A 141 11.60 2.42 32.12
CA VAL A 141 12.86 2.96 32.65
C VAL A 141 12.96 4.46 32.38
N ALA A 142 12.62 4.93 31.18
CA ALA A 142 12.60 6.35 30.84
C ALA A 142 11.65 7.15 31.74
N ARG A 143 10.41 6.68 31.93
CA ARG A 143 9.44 7.32 32.83
C ARG A 143 9.92 7.36 34.28
N THR A 144 10.50 6.27 34.77
CA THR A 144 11.04 6.19 36.13
C THR A 144 12.19 7.19 36.32
N LYS A 145 13.09 7.29 35.32
CA LYS A 145 14.17 8.28 35.33
C LYS A 145 13.62 9.70 35.32
N LEU A 146 12.69 10.01 34.41
CA LEU A 146 12.08 11.34 34.29
C LEU A 146 11.30 11.74 35.55
N ALA A 147 10.60 10.81 36.20
CA ALA A 147 9.89 11.06 37.47
C ALA A 147 10.83 11.36 38.65
N ALA A 148 12.09 10.90 38.57
CA ALA A 148 13.09 11.07 39.61
C ALA A 148 13.92 12.36 39.49
N PHE A 149 13.71 13.15 38.42
CA PHE A 149 14.31 14.48 38.30
C PHE A 149 13.81 15.38 39.45
N LYS A 150 14.69 16.25 39.95
CA LYS A 150 14.37 17.18 41.05
C LYS A 150 13.70 18.45 40.53
N GLU A 151 13.92 18.72 39.26
CA GLU A 151 13.38 19.79 38.44
C GLU A 151 11.87 19.62 38.28
N LYS A 152 11.15 20.72 38.08
CA LYS A 152 9.68 20.70 38.08
C LYS A 152 9.06 20.63 36.68
N ASP A 153 9.76 21.11 35.66
CA ASP A 153 9.28 21.15 34.28
C ASP A 153 10.38 20.69 33.32
N ILE A 154 10.15 19.56 32.65
CA ILE A 154 11.14 18.87 31.82
C ILE A 154 10.65 18.80 30.37
N VAL A 155 11.50 19.22 29.44
CA VAL A 155 11.28 18.97 28.02
C VAL A 155 11.93 17.64 27.62
N ALA A 156 11.19 16.72 26.99
CA ALA A 156 11.75 15.46 26.51
C ALA A 156 11.26 15.07 25.09
N GLY A 157 12.17 14.57 24.25
CA GLY A 157 11.85 14.14 22.88
C GLY A 157 12.35 12.72 22.57
N GLY A 158 11.43 11.84 22.16
CA GLY A 158 11.71 10.45 21.74
C GLY A 158 10.51 9.49 21.85
N PHE A 159 10.31 8.62 20.86
CA PHE A 159 9.28 7.56 20.71
C PHE A 159 7.98 7.70 21.55
N LEU A 160 7.26 8.79 21.31
CA LEU A 160 6.28 9.36 22.24
C LEU A 160 5.13 8.42 22.62
N HIS A 161 4.65 7.55 21.72
CA HIS A 161 3.51 6.66 22.01
C HIS A 161 3.75 5.62 23.09
N PHE A 162 4.94 5.00 23.11
CA PHE A 162 5.24 4.02 24.15
C PHE A 162 5.60 4.70 25.46
N LEU A 163 6.11 5.94 25.39
CA LEU A 163 6.37 6.73 26.58
C LEU A 163 5.07 7.18 27.25
N THR A 164 4.11 7.70 26.49
CA THR A 164 2.81 8.16 27.02
C THR A 164 1.79 7.04 27.22
N GLU A 165 1.98 5.90 26.53
CA GLU A 165 1.01 4.82 26.42
C GLU A 165 -0.35 5.25 25.83
N ASP A 166 -0.36 6.43 25.20
CA ASP A 166 -1.52 7.02 24.54
C ASP A 166 -1.42 6.81 23.02
N TRP A 167 -2.46 6.17 22.48
CA TRP A 167 -2.62 5.82 21.08
C TRP A 167 -3.84 6.50 20.43
N SER A 168 -4.44 7.49 21.11
CA SER A 168 -5.72 8.12 20.73
C SER A 168 -5.68 8.81 19.36
N ASP A 169 -4.49 9.13 18.85
CA ASP A 169 -4.25 9.78 17.54
C ASP A 169 -3.32 8.96 16.62
N SER A 170 -3.04 7.68 16.92
CA SER A 170 -2.18 6.86 16.07
C SER A 170 -2.97 6.31 14.86
N GLY A 171 -2.87 6.97 13.70
CA GLY A 171 -3.44 6.50 12.42
C GLY A 171 -2.48 5.59 11.63
N ARG A 172 -3.00 4.76 10.72
CA ARG A 172 -2.16 4.07 9.71
C ARG A 172 -1.41 5.14 8.89
N PHE A 173 -0.09 4.97 8.74
CA PHE A 173 0.87 5.83 8.01
C PHE A 173 1.45 7.05 8.73
N PHE A 174 0.95 7.43 9.90
CA PHE A 174 1.60 8.45 10.74
C PHE A 174 2.29 7.77 11.92
N GLY A 175 3.56 7.38 11.74
CA GLY A 175 4.32 6.56 12.69
C GLY A 175 4.37 7.05 14.15
N THR A 176 3.99 8.30 14.44
CA THR A 176 3.96 8.81 15.81
C THR A 176 2.73 9.63 16.19
N GLY A 177 1.67 9.79 15.37
CA GLY A 177 0.44 10.53 15.74
C GLY A 177 0.62 11.96 16.30
N TRP A 178 1.79 12.57 16.06
CA TRP A 178 2.23 13.87 16.58
C TRP A 178 2.82 14.68 15.43
N ALA A 179 2.57 15.96 15.25
CA ALA A 179 3.22 16.81 14.26
C ALA A 179 4.67 17.17 14.67
N ASN A 180 5.53 17.53 13.71
CA ASN A 180 6.88 18.01 14.04
C ASN A 180 6.79 19.25 14.94
N THR A 181 7.63 19.33 15.97
CA THR A 181 7.60 20.38 17.01
C THR A 181 6.28 20.50 17.80
N GLU A 182 5.35 19.55 17.66
CA GLU A 182 4.20 19.47 18.55
C GLU A 182 4.66 19.18 19.98
N TYR A 183 4.08 19.90 20.95
CA TYR A 183 4.28 19.65 22.36
C TYR A 183 2.97 19.28 23.07
N ARG A 184 3.07 18.37 24.03
CA ARG A 184 1.98 18.02 24.95
C ARG A 184 2.51 17.94 26.37
N SER A 185 1.69 18.34 27.34
CA SER A 185 2.07 18.43 28.75
C SER A 185 1.45 17.27 29.54
N TYR A 186 2.23 16.66 30.44
CA TYR A 186 1.82 15.47 31.19
C TYR A 186 2.17 15.59 32.68
N ASN A 187 1.33 14.99 33.51
CA ASN A 187 1.62 14.70 34.91
C ASN A 187 1.87 13.21 35.09
N PHE A 188 2.63 12.83 36.11
CA PHE A 188 2.74 11.43 36.50
C PHE A 188 1.52 10.98 37.30
N SER A 189 1.13 9.74 37.07
CA SER A 189 0.15 9.01 37.88
C SER A 189 0.72 8.60 39.24
N ASP A 190 -0.16 8.46 40.22
CA ASP A 190 0.18 8.03 41.59
C ASP A 190 0.21 6.49 41.76
N ASP A 191 0.22 5.72 40.68
CA ASP A 191 0.07 4.25 40.68
C ASP A 191 1.37 3.46 40.95
N GLY A 192 2.49 4.17 41.14
CA GLY A 192 3.81 3.58 41.40
C GLY A 192 4.53 3.05 40.15
N GLU A 193 3.88 3.07 38.99
CA GLU A 193 4.44 2.67 37.69
C GLU A 193 4.81 3.88 36.80
N CYS A 194 4.59 5.10 37.33
CA CYS A 194 4.93 6.38 36.74
C CYS A 194 4.31 6.58 35.34
N HIS A 195 3.07 6.13 35.11
CA HIS A 195 2.37 6.40 33.84
C HIS A 195 2.15 7.90 33.65
N LEU A 196 2.15 8.36 32.39
CA LEU A 196 1.95 9.77 32.04
C LEU A 196 0.47 10.03 31.72
N ILE A 197 -0.10 11.05 32.35
CA ILE A 197 -1.47 11.51 32.14
C ILE A 197 -1.41 12.90 31.53
N GLU A 198 -1.91 13.07 30.30
CA GLU A 198 -1.92 14.37 29.63
C GLU A 198 -2.76 15.38 30.42
N THR A 199 -2.26 16.60 30.59
CA THR A 199 -2.97 17.65 31.31
C THR A 199 -4.23 18.09 30.55
N ALA A 200 -5.26 18.53 31.30
CA ALA A 200 -6.50 19.02 30.70
C ALA A 200 -6.26 20.17 29.71
N GLU A 201 -5.41 21.14 30.09
CA GLU A 201 -5.01 22.24 29.22
C GLU A 201 -4.38 21.77 27.90
N SER A 202 -3.54 20.73 27.96
CA SER A 202 -2.92 20.15 26.76
C SER A 202 -3.95 19.45 25.87
N ARG A 203 -4.95 18.77 26.45
CA ARG A 203 -6.02 18.11 25.70
C ARG A 203 -7.03 19.10 25.09
N ASP A 204 -7.36 20.15 25.82
CA ASP A 204 -8.28 21.20 25.38
C ASP A 204 -7.70 21.98 24.19
N ARG A 205 -6.39 22.26 24.21
CA ARG A 205 -5.66 22.85 23.06
C ARG A 205 -5.73 21.97 21.80
N ARG A 206 -5.97 20.65 21.96
CA ARG A 206 -6.12 19.69 20.86
C ARG A 206 -7.58 19.32 20.55
N HIS A 207 -8.55 19.93 21.23
CA HIS A 207 -10.00 19.70 21.05
C HIS A 207 -10.45 18.23 21.20
N LEU A 208 -9.84 17.45 22.11
CA LEU A 208 -10.16 16.03 22.32
C LEU A 208 -10.97 15.77 23.61
N LYS A 209 -12.13 15.10 23.49
CA LYS A 209 -12.92 14.62 24.65
C LYS A 209 -12.17 13.52 25.44
N PRO A 210 -12.35 13.44 26.78
CA PRO A 210 -11.85 12.31 27.59
C PRO A 210 -12.47 10.98 27.12
N LEU A 211 -11.64 9.94 26.97
CA LEU A 211 -12.09 8.57 26.71
C LEU A 211 -12.34 7.85 28.04
N ASP A 212 -13.41 7.05 28.11
CA ASP A 212 -13.74 6.24 29.29
C ASP A 212 -12.74 5.08 29.49
N HIS A 213 -12.62 4.57 30.73
CA HIS A 213 -11.74 3.47 31.10
C HIS A 213 -12.03 2.19 30.27
N ASN A 214 -13.31 1.91 29.98
CA ASN A 214 -13.69 0.78 29.14
C ASN A 214 -13.30 0.97 27.66
N GLU A 215 -13.38 2.20 27.13
CA GLU A 215 -12.94 2.52 25.77
C GLU A 215 -11.42 2.35 25.65
N MET A 216 -10.66 2.75 26.68
CA MET A 216 -9.21 2.50 26.77
C MET A 216 -8.85 1.01 26.84
N GLU A 217 -9.55 0.21 27.65
CA GLU A 217 -9.36 -1.25 27.74
C GLU A 217 -9.69 -1.96 26.41
N GLN A 218 -10.78 -1.57 25.75
CA GLN A 218 -11.14 -2.11 24.43
C GLN A 218 -10.11 -1.75 23.36
N LEU A 219 -9.64 -0.50 23.31
CA LEU A 219 -8.58 -0.08 22.39
C LEU A 219 -7.27 -0.83 22.65
N LYS A 220 -6.89 -1.03 23.93
CA LYS A 220 -5.73 -1.85 24.30
C LYS A 220 -5.87 -3.29 23.81
N ARG A 221 -7.05 -3.91 23.97
CA ARG A 221 -7.31 -5.27 23.49
C ARG A 221 -7.27 -5.38 21.97
N THR A 222 -7.96 -4.50 21.26
CA THR A 222 -7.98 -4.49 19.79
C THR A 222 -6.59 -4.28 19.21
N LYS A 223 -5.83 -3.31 19.74
CA LYS A 223 -4.46 -3.03 19.26
C LYS A 223 -3.45 -4.11 19.67
N SER A 224 -3.63 -4.78 20.80
CA SER A 224 -2.79 -5.92 21.19
C SER A 224 -3.00 -7.13 20.27
N HIS A 225 -4.24 -7.36 19.82
CA HIS A 225 -4.57 -8.36 18.81
C HIS A 225 -3.98 -8.00 17.45
N GLU A 226 -4.11 -6.75 17.02
CA GLU A 226 -3.53 -6.26 15.75
C GLU A 226 -1.99 -6.32 15.76
N ALA A 227 -1.34 -5.99 16.88
CA ALA A 227 0.11 -6.10 17.04
C ALA A 227 0.59 -7.55 17.06
N ALA A 228 -0.19 -8.49 17.63
CA ALA A 228 0.11 -9.92 17.57
C ALA A 228 -0.07 -10.47 16.14
N GLU A 229 -1.09 -10.01 15.42
CA GLU A 229 -1.34 -10.38 14.01
C GLU A 229 -0.24 -9.82 13.08
N GLN A 230 0.25 -8.61 13.34
CA GLN A 230 1.37 -8.00 12.63
C GLN A 230 2.70 -8.72 12.95
N ALA A 231 2.95 -9.07 14.21
CA ALA A 231 4.13 -9.85 14.60
C ALA A 231 4.12 -11.26 13.97
N GLN A 232 2.94 -11.84 13.75
CA GLN A 232 2.78 -13.12 13.06
C GLN A 232 3.01 -13.00 11.54
N LYS A 233 2.65 -11.87 10.93
CA LYS A 233 2.99 -11.53 9.53
C LYS A 233 4.49 -11.27 9.37
N ASP A 234 5.11 -10.56 10.31
CA ASP A 234 6.55 -10.25 10.29
C ASP A 234 7.43 -11.50 10.55
N ALA A 235 6.90 -12.49 11.28
CA ALA A 235 7.56 -13.79 11.46
C ALA A 235 7.61 -14.62 10.15
N VAL A 236 6.73 -14.37 9.19
CA VAL A 236 6.67 -15.06 7.90
C VAL A 236 7.60 -14.42 6.84
N VAL A 237 8.07 -13.18 7.08
CA VAL A 237 8.78 -12.35 6.07
C VAL A 237 10.32 -12.31 6.26
N LYS A 238 10.92 -12.98 7.25
CA LYS A 238 12.39 -12.99 7.37
C LYS A 238 13.07 -13.86 6.30
N PRO A 239 14.04 -13.33 5.52
CA PRO A 239 14.96 -14.17 4.78
C PRO A 239 15.94 -14.81 5.76
N VAL A 240 15.93 -16.14 5.87
CA VAL A 240 16.95 -16.88 6.62
C VAL A 240 18.26 -16.81 5.83
N VAL A 241 19.15 -15.90 6.22
CA VAL A 241 20.54 -15.91 5.76
C VAL A 241 21.47 -16.06 6.96
N HIS A 242 22.22 -17.16 6.92
CA HIS A 242 23.32 -17.61 7.79
C HIS A 242 23.00 -18.48 9.02
N ALA A 243 22.77 -19.77 8.75
CA ALA A 243 23.45 -20.84 9.47
C ALA A 243 24.38 -21.60 8.50
N LYS A 244 25.68 -21.63 8.78
CA LYS A 244 26.65 -22.48 8.08
C LYS A 244 26.64 -23.89 8.70
N ALA A 245 26.66 -24.90 7.81
CA ALA A 245 26.96 -26.34 7.99
C ALA A 245 25.83 -27.28 8.49
N PRO A 246 25.85 -28.59 8.13
CA PRO A 246 26.08 -29.21 6.82
C PRO A 246 24.89 -30.15 6.46
N ALA A 247 24.12 -29.83 5.43
CA ALA A 247 22.97 -30.63 4.97
C ALA A 247 23.23 -31.36 3.64
N VAL A 248 24.42 -31.95 3.47
CA VAL A 248 24.77 -32.80 2.31
C VAL A 248 24.68 -34.30 2.65
N LEU A 249 24.24 -34.69 3.85
CA LEU A 249 24.26 -36.08 4.31
C LEU A 249 22.90 -36.75 4.53
N ALA A 250 21.83 -36.30 3.84
CA ALA A 250 20.47 -36.84 4.05
C ALA A 250 19.79 -37.44 2.80
N ILE A 251 20.38 -37.35 1.60
CA ILE A 251 19.82 -37.98 0.38
C ILE A 251 20.44 -39.36 0.10
N GLY A 252 21.53 -39.73 0.79
CA GLY A 252 22.17 -41.05 0.68
C GLY A 252 21.58 -42.17 1.55
N LYS A 253 20.44 -41.96 2.22
CA LYS A 253 19.89 -42.93 3.21
C LYS A 253 18.50 -43.48 2.92
N LEU A 254 17.93 -43.21 1.74
CA LEU A 254 16.65 -43.81 1.31
C LEU A 254 16.80 -44.88 0.20
N LEU A 255 18.04 -45.29 -0.11
CA LEU A 255 18.34 -46.40 -1.04
C LEU A 255 19.00 -47.63 -0.36
N ALA A 256 18.85 -47.77 0.95
CA ALA A 256 19.27 -48.98 1.66
C ALA A 256 18.03 -49.72 2.18
N ILE A 257 17.38 -50.49 1.31
CA ILE A 257 16.53 -51.60 1.78
C ILE A 257 17.50 -52.65 2.36
N PRO A 258 17.35 -53.09 3.61
CA PRO A 258 18.16 -54.17 4.13
C PRO A 258 17.72 -55.47 3.46
N VAL A 259 18.66 -56.13 2.78
CA VAL A 259 18.55 -57.56 2.46
C VAL A 259 18.64 -58.30 3.79
N ALA A 260 17.49 -58.47 4.44
CA ALA A 260 17.36 -59.35 5.59
C ALA A 260 17.22 -60.79 5.08
N SER A 261 18.18 -61.62 5.49
CA SER A 261 18.16 -63.07 5.38
C SER A 261 16.82 -63.65 5.84
N ALA A 262 16.06 -64.17 4.89
CA ALA A 262 15.01 -65.15 5.13
C ALA A 262 15.15 -66.26 4.06
N ALA A 263 15.79 -67.36 4.44
CA ALA A 263 15.69 -68.63 3.74
C ALA A 263 14.78 -69.56 4.56
N PRO A 264 14.19 -70.65 4.02
CA PRO A 264 13.87 -71.01 2.63
C PRO A 264 12.44 -71.61 2.49
N LEU A 265 11.59 -71.17 1.56
CA LEU A 265 10.31 -71.88 1.32
C LEU A 265 9.80 -71.95 -0.13
N VAL A 266 10.64 -71.67 -1.13
CA VAL A 266 10.26 -71.86 -2.54
C VAL A 266 11.40 -72.54 -3.31
N ARG A 267 11.72 -73.79 -2.92
CA ARG A 267 12.63 -74.67 -3.68
C ARG A 267 11.87 -75.73 -4.50
N ARG A 268 10.66 -75.45 -4.98
CA ARG A 268 9.85 -76.49 -5.66
C ARG A 268 9.06 -76.09 -6.90
N SER A 269 9.46 -75.02 -7.60
CA SER A 269 8.89 -74.71 -8.93
C SER A 269 9.95 -74.32 -9.98
N LEU A 270 11.24 -74.47 -9.67
CA LEU A 270 12.34 -74.29 -10.63
C LEU A 270 12.64 -75.61 -11.34
N HIS A 271 11.71 -76.02 -12.19
CA HIS A 271 11.95 -76.89 -13.34
C HIS A 271 10.79 -76.59 -14.28
N ILE A 272 11.10 -76.25 -15.53
CA ILE A 272 10.19 -75.74 -16.57
C ILE A 272 10.04 -74.21 -16.54
N LEU A 273 11.07 -73.49 -16.98
CA LEU A 273 10.97 -72.54 -18.09
C LEU A 273 12.34 -72.53 -18.77
N GLU A 274 12.34 -72.94 -20.03
CA GLU A 274 13.52 -73.02 -20.90
C GLU A 274 14.27 -71.69 -20.94
N GLU A 275 15.60 -71.78 -20.88
CA GLU A 275 16.49 -70.71 -21.33
C GLU A 275 16.26 -70.46 -22.82
N GLU A 276 15.43 -69.48 -23.18
CA GLU A 276 15.67 -68.74 -24.42
C GLU A 276 16.77 -67.72 -24.15
N LYS A 277 17.97 -68.11 -24.56
CA LYS A 277 19.19 -67.33 -24.55
C LYS A 277 19.07 -66.20 -25.57
N HIS A 278 18.58 -65.04 -25.16
CA HIS A 278 18.74 -63.82 -25.96
C HIS A 278 20.24 -63.49 -26.07
N PRO A 279 20.76 -63.20 -27.28
CA PRO A 279 22.16 -62.83 -27.46
C PRO A 279 22.45 -61.55 -26.67
N ALA A 280 23.64 -61.47 -26.07
CA ALA A 280 24.12 -60.27 -25.41
C ALA A 280 23.97 -59.09 -26.38
N ALA A 281 23.10 -58.14 -26.04
CA ALA A 281 22.96 -56.89 -26.79
C ALA A 281 24.35 -56.31 -27.01
N ASP A 282 24.67 -56.00 -28.26
CA ASP A 282 25.94 -55.41 -28.63
C ASP A 282 26.14 -54.17 -27.74
N THR A 283 27.23 -54.10 -26.98
CA THR A 283 27.38 -53.07 -25.93
C THR A 283 27.17 -51.65 -26.48
N ALA A 284 27.44 -51.44 -27.77
CA ALA A 284 27.14 -50.20 -28.49
C ALA A 284 25.63 -49.91 -28.63
N GLU A 285 24.80 -50.91 -28.94
CA GLU A 285 23.34 -50.76 -29.06
C GLU A 285 22.71 -50.37 -27.73
N LEU A 286 23.18 -50.93 -26.62
CA LEU A 286 22.71 -50.59 -25.29
C LEU A 286 23.01 -49.13 -24.91
N TRP A 287 24.23 -48.64 -25.20
CA TRP A 287 24.58 -47.23 -24.97
C TRP A 287 23.80 -46.27 -25.88
N ILE A 288 23.53 -46.66 -27.12
CA ILE A 288 22.72 -45.88 -28.05
C ILE A 288 21.27 -45.79 -27.55
N ASN A 289 20.66 -46.90 -27.16
CA ASN A 289 19.28 -46.92 -26.65
C ASN A 289 19.16 -46.13 -25.34
N LEU A 290 20.15 -46.22 -24.45
CA LEU A 290 20.18 -45.41 -23.23
C LEU A 290 20.33 -43.91 -23.54
N GLY A 291 21.15 -43.55 -24.53
CA GLY A 291 21.27 -42.17 -25.01
C GLY A 291 19.96 -41.64 -25.59
N ILE A 292 19.25 -42.46 -26.38
CA ILE A 292 17.92 -42.12 -26.91
C ILE A 292 16.90 -41.97 -25.77
N ALA A 293 16.91 -42.87 -24.78
CA ALA A 293 16.03 -42.78 -23.62
C ALA A 293 16.24 -41.47 -22.83
N VAL A 294 17.50 -41.07 -22.60
CA VAL A 294 17.81 -39.79 -21.95
C VAL A 294 17.32 -38.61 -22.81
N ALA A 295 17.54 -38.65 -24.12
CA ALA A 295 17.05 -37.60 -25.03
C ALA A 295 15.53 -37.49 -25.03
N LEU A 296 14.81 -38.62 -25.00
CA LEU A 296 13.35 -38.67 -24.92
C LEU A 296 12.82 -38.09 -23.60
N VAL A 297 13.45 -38.42 -22.46
CA VAL A 297 13.07 -37.86 -21.15
C VAL A 297 13.27 -36.34 -21.14
N LEU A 298 14.40 -35.86 -21.67
CA LEU A 298 14.66 -34.41 -21.75
C LEU A 298 13.68 -33.71 -22.71
N ALA A 299 13.37 -34.32 -23.86
CA ALA A 299 12.41 -33.77 -24.81
C ALA A 299 10.99 -33.72 -24.21
N GLY A 300 10.55 -34.79 -23.55
CA GLY A 300 9.28 -34.84 -22.79
C GLY A 300 9.24 -33.74 -21.73
N GLY A 301 10.33 -33.58 -20.98
CA GLY A 301 10.52 -32.48 -20.03
C GLY A 301 10.34 -31.09 -20.62
N VAL A 302 10.94 -30.84 -21.78
CA VAL A 302 10.79 -29.57 -22.50
C VAL A 302 9.33 -29.36 -22.92
N PHE A 303 8.64 -30.36 -23.46
CA PHE A 303 7.24 -30.23 -23.89
C PHE A 303 6.27 -30.04 -22.71
N ALA A 304 6.41 -30.85 -21.66
CA ALA A 304 5.61 -30.74 -20.45
C ALA A 304 5.82 -29.38 -19.75
N GLY A 305 7.08 -28.94 -19.63
CA GLY A 305 7.43 -27.63 -19.08
C GLY A 305 6.89 -26.48 -19.92
N LEU A 306 7.07 -26.52 -21.24
CA LEU A 306 6.60 -25.47 -22.15
C LEU A 306 5.08 -25.34 -22.18
N THR A 307 4.37 -26.46 -21.98
CA THR A 307 2.90 -26.44 -21.88
C THR A 307 2.47 -25.50 -20.75
N ILE A 308 3.04 -25.64 -19.55
CA ILE A 308 2.75 -24.74 -18.43
C ILE A 308 3.32 -23.34 -18.68
N ALA A 309 4.56 -23.25 -19.18
CA ALA A 309 5.24 -21.98 -19.38
C ALA A 309 4.48 -21.04 -20.34
N LEU A 310 3.84 -21.59 -21.37
CA LEU A 310 3.12 -20.83 -22.39
C LEU A 310 1.61 -20.75 -22.13
N MET A 311 0.97 -21.85 -21.73
CA MET A 311 -0.48 -21.89 -21.51
C MET A 311 -0.91 -21.38 -20.13
N GLY A 312 0.01 -21.39 -19.17
CA GLY A 312 -0.22 -20.86 -17.83
C GLY A 312 -0.07 -19.33 -17.73
N GLN A 313 0.28 -18.64 -18.81
CA GLN A 313 0.38 -17.17 -18.82
C GLN A 313 -0.99 -16.54 -19.06
N ASP A 314 -1.32 -15.52 -18.27
CA ASP A 314 -2.47 -14.64 -18.53
C ASP A 314 -2.14 -13.71 -19.71
N GLU A 315 -2.97 -13.74 -20.75
CA GLU A 315 -2.80 -12.90 -21.94
C GLU A 315 -2.88 -11.41 -21.61
N THR A 316 -3.77 -11.01 -20.70
CA THR A 316 -3.91 -9.62 -20.27
C THR A 316 -2.65 -9.17 -19.53
N TYR A 317 -2.10 -10.02 -18.65
CA TYR A 317 -0.83 -9.75 -17.98
C TYR A 317 0.34 -9.65 -18.96
N LEU A 318 0.41 -10.54 -19.96
CA LEU A 318 1.41 -10.47 -21.02
C LEU A 318 1.28 -9.19 -21.86
N GLN A 319 0.07 -8.76 -22.18
CA GLN A 319 -0.19 -7.50 -22.91
C GLN A 319 0.24 -6.28 -22.08
N VAL A 320 0.04 -6.31 -20.76
CA VAL A 320 0.55 -5.29 -19.84
C VAL A 320 2.08 -5.26 -19.91
N ILE A 321 2.77 -6.40 -19.72
CA ILE A 321 4.25 -6.45 -19.78
C ILE A 321 4.77 -6.02 -21.16
N ALA A 322 4.12 -6.44 -22.24
CA ALA A 322 4.52 -6.04 -23.59
C ALA A 322 4.37 -4.52 -23.83
N SER A 323 3.42 -3.88 -23.15
CA SER A 323 3.16 -2.45 -23.29
C SER A 323 4.03 -1.61 -22.35
N SER A 324 4.06 -1.94 -21.05
CA SER A 324 4.70 -1.17 -19.99
C SER A 324 6.05 -1.70 -19.51
N GLY A 325 6.42 -2.94 -19.86
CA GLY A 325 7.67 -3.55 -19.40
C GLY A 325 8.93 -2.94 -20.05
N GLU A 326 10.07 -3.09 -19.38
CA GLU A 326 11.36 -2.58 -19.86
C GLU A 326 12.31 -3.71 -20.30
N GLY A 327 13.15 -3.42 -21.30
CA GLY A 327 14.25 -4.29 -21.71
C GLY A 327 13.84 -5.69 -22.23
N LYS A 328 14.42 -6.74 -21.64
CA LYS A 328 14.27 -8.13 -22.11
C LYS A 328 12.87 -8.70 -21.85
N GLU A 329 12.22 -8.30 -20.76
CA GLU A 329 10.90 -8.82 -20.37
C GLU A 329 9.82 -8.43 -21.39
N LYS A 330 9.84 -7.19 -21.87
CA LYS A 330 8.98 -6.71 -22.96
C LYS A 330 9.11 -7.55 -24.22
N HIS A 331 10.34 -7.82 -24.66
CA HIS A 331 10.61 -8.63 -25.86
C HIS A 331 10.18 -10.09 -25.69
N HIS A 332 10.36 -10.64 -24.48
CA HIS A 332 9.91 -11.98 -24.16
C HIS A 332 8.37 -12.08 -24.16
N ALA A 333 7.68 -11.13 -23.57
CA ALA A 333 6.21 -11.05 -23.60
C ALA A 333 5.68 -10.93 -25.02
N GLN A 334 6.26 -10.05 -25.84
CA GLN A 334 5.84 -9.90 -27.24
C GLN A 334 5.98 -11.22 -28.03
N LYS A 335 7.10 -11.92 -27.89
CA LYS A 335 7.31 -13.21 -28.58
C LYS A 335 6.29 -14.28 -28.19
N VAL A 336 5.92 -14.34 -26.91
CA VAL A 336 4.94 -15.29 -26.41
C VAL A 336 3.54 -14.91 -26.90
N LEU A 337 3.17 -13.62 -26.83
CA LEU A 337 1.91 -13.11 -27.40
C LEU A 337 1.78 -13.41 -28.89
N ASP A 338 2.82 -13.16 -29.68
CA ASP A 338 2.84 -13.46 -31.13
C ASP A 338 2.66 -14.95 -31.42
N LEU A 339 3.06 -15.83 -30.49
CA LEU A 339 2.88 -17.27 -30.60
C LEU A 339 1.44 -17.67 -30.23
N LEU A 340 0.89 -17.12 -29.15
CA LEU A 340 -0.48 -17.36 -28.71
C LEU A 340 -1.51 -16.85 -29.72
N ALA A 341 -1.26 -15.70 -30.35
CA ALA A 341 -2.13 -15.08 -31.36
C ALA A 341 -2.34 -15.95 -32.61
N ARG A 342 -1.47 -16.92 -32.87
CA ARG A 342 -1.62 -17.88 -33.99
C ARG A 342 -2.67 -18.95 -33.72
N GLY A 343 -3.06 -19.14 -32.45
CA GLY A 343 -4.07 -20.12 -32.03
C GLY A 343 -3.61 -20.85 -30.78
N LYS A 344 -4.18 -20.46 -29.63
CA LYS A 344 -3.90 -21.06 -28.31
C LYS A 344 -4.19 -22.57 -28.30
N HIS A 345 -5.33 -23.00 -28.86
CA HIS A 345 -5.65 -24.42 -28.99
C HIS A 345 -4.67 -25.18 -29.90
N TRP A 346 -4.19 -24.55 -30.98
CA TRP A 346 -3.22 -25.19 -31.88
C TRP A 346 -1.87 -25.40 -31.21
N LEU A 347 -1.41 -24.42 -30.43
CA LEU A 347 -0.22 -24.54 -29.62
C LEU A 347 -0.37 -25.59 -28.52
N LEU A 348 -1.49 -25.58 -27.79
CA LEU A 348 -1.81 -26.55 -26.73
C LEU A 348 -1.75 -27.99 -27.28
N VAL A 349 -2.49 -28.27 -28.36
CA VAL A 349 -2.55 -29.60 -28.95
C VAL A 349 -1.18 -30.04 -29.46
N THR A 350 -0.41 -29.13 -30.06
CA THR A 350 0.95 -29.44 -30.54
C THR A 350 1.87 -29.91 -29.42
N LEU A 351 1.90 -29.18 -28.29
CA LEU A 351 2.77 -29.50 -27.16
C LEU A 351 2.31 -30.77 -26.44
N LEU A 352 1.00 -30.94 -26.24
CA LEU A 352 0.44 -32.15 -25.65
C LEU A 352 0.73 -33.38 -26.52
N LEU A 353 0.49 -33.30 -27.83
CA LEU A 353 0.77 -34.40 -28.75
C LEU A 353 2.26 -34.78 -28.74
N SER A 354 3.15 -33.78 -28.74
CA SER A 354 4.60 -34.02 -28.68
C SER A 354 5.01 -34.69 -27.37
N ASN A 355 4.41 -34.27 -26.25
CA ASN A 355 4.63 -34.89 -24.94
C ASN A 355 4.14 -36.35 -24.88
N VAL A 356 2.94 -36.62 -25.42
CA VAL A 356 2.41 -37.98 -25.50
C VAL A 356 3.32 -38.87 -26.35
N ILE A 357 3.75 -38.41 -27.52
CA ILE A 357 4.66 -39.17 -28.38
C ILE A 357 5.97 -39.51 -27.65
N THR A 358 6.58 -38.56 -26.95
CA THR A 358 7.82 -38.83 -26.20
C THR A 358 7.61 -39.80 -25.05
N ASN A 359 6.52 -39.66 -24.29
CA ASN A 359 6.24 -40.48 -23.13
C ASN A 359 5.87 -41.92 -23.51
N GLU A 360 5.17 -42.13 -24.63
CA GLU A 360 4.84 -43.48 -25.13
C GLU A 360 6.04 -44.15 -25.84
N THR A 361 6.95 -43.37 -26.42
CA THR A 361 8.15 -43.93 -27.09
C THR A 361 9.19 -44.42 -26.08
N LEU A 362 9.28 -43.80 -24.90
CA LEU A 362 10.30 -44.13 -23.91
C LEU A 362 10.22 -45.57 -23.37
N PRO A 363 9.06 -46.10 -22.94
CA PRO A 363 8.93 -47.50 -22.53
C PRO A 363 9.36 -48.48 -23.62
N ILE A 364 9.04 -48.18 -24.89
CA ILE A 364 9.39 -49.02 -26.04
C ILE A 364 10.92 -49.08 -26.20
N VAL A 365 11.63 -47.95 -26.10
CA VAL A 365 13.10 -47.92 -26.19
C VAL A 365 13.77 -48.61 -24.98
N LEU A 366 13.18 -48.48 -23.79
CA LEU A 366 13.70 -49.11 -22.58
C LEU A 366 13.42 -50.63 -22.54
N ASP A 367 12.36 -51.11 -23.17
CA ASP A 367 12.04 -52.53 -23.30
C ASP A 367 13.20 -53.30 -23.96
N HIS A 368 13.76 -52.74 -25.03
CA HIS A 368 14.92 -53.28 -25.73
C HIS A 368 16.22 -53.28 -24.88
N SER A 369 16.31 -52.44 -23.84
CA SER A 369 17.53 -52.23 -23.06
C SER A 369 17.54 -52.95 -21.71
N LEU A 370 16.37 -53.09 -21.08
CA LEU A 370 16.20 -53.66 -19.74
C LEU A 370 15.82 -55.15 -19.74
N GLY A 371 15.83 -55.80 -20.91
CA GLY A 371 15.50 -57.22 -21.05
C GLY A 371 13.99 -57.50 -21.08
N GLY A 372 13.19 -56.49 -21.44
CA GLY A 372 11.76 -56.62 -21.69
C GLY A 372 10.85 -56.62 -20.46
N GLY A 373 9.59 -56.22 -20.67
CA GLY A 373 8.49 -56.45 -19.75
C GLY A 373 8.32 -55.40 -18.65
N TRP A 374 7.91 -55.85 -17.45
CA TRP A 374 7.52 -54.94 -16.36
C TRP A 374 8.64 -53.98 -15.87
N PRO A 375 9.96 -54.31 -15.91
CA PRO A 375 11.00 -53.37 -15.47
C PRO A 375 11.11 -52.14 -16.37
N ALA A 376 10.87 -52.28 -17.68
CA ALA A 376 10.89 -51.16 -18.62
C ALA A 376 9.72 -50.19 -18.36
N VAL A 377 8.54 -50.72 -18.07
CA VAL A 377 7.36 -49.91 -17.72
C VAL A 377 7.56 -49.15 -16.40
N VAL A 378 8.05 -49.82 -15.36
CA VAL A 378 8.30 -49.16 -14.06
C VAL A 378 9.43 -48.13 -14.18
N GLY A 379 10.54 -48.49 -14.85
CA GLY A 379 11.68 -47.60 -15.04
C GLY A 379 11.34 -46.35 -15.86
N SER A 380 10.65 -46.52 -17.00
CA SER A 380 10.16 -45.40 -17.82
C SER A 380 9.21 -44.49 -17.04
N THR A 381 8.26 -45.07 -16.29
CA THR A 381 7.31 -44.29 -15.48
C THR A 381 8.01 -43.41 -14.45
N VAL A 382 8.98 -43.95 -13.72
CA VAL A 382 9.75 -43.18 -12.72
C VAL A 382 10.56 -42.06 -13.39
N LEU A 383 11.19 -42.34 -14.53
CA LEU A 383 11.96 -41.34 -15.28
C LEU A 383 11.07 -40.23 -15.84
N ILE A 384 9.91 -40.56 -16.41
CA ILE A 384 8.94 -39.59 -16.92
C ILE A 384 8.44 -38.70 -15.78
N VAL A 385 7.95 -39.28 -14.69
CA VAL A 385 7.37 -38.49 -13.59
C VAL A 385 8.40 -37.54 -13.00
N ILE A 386 9.60 -38.02 -12.69
CA ILE A 386 10.61 -37.18 -12.00
C ILE A 386 11.25 -36.19 -12.96
N PHE A 387 11.79 -36.67 -14.09
CA PHE A 387 12.64 -35.89 -14.97
C PHE A 387 11.93 -35.39 -16.23
N GLY A 388 10.86 -36.05 -16.67
CA GLY A 388 10.05 -35.65 -17.83
C GLY A 388 8.87 -34.75 -17.48
N GLU A 389 8.42 -34.70 -16.23
CA GLU A 389 7.23 -33.93 -15.85
C GLU A 389 7.49 -33.02 -14.64
N VAL A 390 7.65 -33.59 -13.45
CA VAL A 390 7.64 -32.82 -12.19
C VAL A 390 8.77 -31.79 -12.13
N ALA A 391 10.02 -32.19 -12.39
CA ALA A 391 11.15 -31.26 -12.31
C ALA A 391 11.09 -30.15 -13.38
N PRO A 392 10.88 -30.46 -14.68
CA PRO A 392 10.74 -29.44 -15.72
C PRO A 392 9.56 -28.49 -15.49
N GLN A 393 8.38 -29.02 -15.13
CA GLN A 393 7.19 -28.22 -14.87
C GLN A 393 7.41 -27.25 -13.71
N SER A 394 8.03 -27.72 -12.62
CA SER A 394 8.34 -26.88 -11.46
C SER A 394 9.27 -25.70 -11.81
N ILE A 395 10.24 -25.92 -12.71
CA ILE A 395 11.15 -24.86 -13.19
C ILE A 395 10.39 -23.88 -14.09
N CYS A 396 9.55 -24.40 -15.00
CA CYS A 396 8.75 -23.61 -15.93
C CYS A 396 7.66 -22.78 -15.26
N VAL A 397 7.15 -23.17 -14.09
CA VAL A 397 6.24 -22.32 -13.30
C VAL A 397 6.94 -21.03 -12.86
N ARG A 398 8.23 -21.09 -12.50
CA ARG A 398 8.98 -19.93 -12.00
C ARG A 398 9.57 -19.06 -13.11
N TYR A 399 10.01 -19.66 -14.20
CA TYR A 399 10.72 -18.98 -15.30
C TYR A 399 9.97 -19.07 -16.63
N GLY A 400 8.65 -19.22 -16.59
CA GLY A 400 7.81 -19.53 -17.75
C GLY A 400 7.95 -18.54 -18.90
N LEU A 401 7.89 -17.24 -18.61
CA LEU A 401 8.01 -16.19 -19.64
C LEU A 401 9.34 -16.24 -20.39
N SER A 402 10.46 -16.33 -19.67
CA SER A 402 11.80 -16.35 -20.28
C SER A 402 12.05 -17.64 -21.07
N ILE A 403 11.68 -18.80 -20.50
CA ILE A 403 11.86 -20.10 -21.15
C ILE A 403 10.96 -20.20 -22.39
N GLY A 404 9.69 -19.81 -22.26
CA GLY A 404 8.72 -19.79 -23.35
C GLY A 404 9.17 -18.90 -24.51
N ALA A 405 9.67 -17.69 -24.21
CA ALA A 405 10.17 -16.78 -25.24
C ALA A 405 11.48 -17.24 -25.90
N PHE A 406 12.36 -17.92 -25.16
CA PHE A 406 13.59 -18.49 -25.71
C PHE A 406 13.29 -19.69 -26.62
N MET A 407 12.33 -20.53 -26.25
CA MET A 407 11.90 -21.72 -26.99
C MET A 407 10.85 -21.45 -28.07
N ALA A 408 10.26 -20.25 -28.10
CA ALA A 408 9.27 -19.82 -29.09
C ALA A 408 9.61 -20.18 -30.56
N PRO A 409 10.84 -19.98 -31.08
CA PRO A 409 11.17 -20.39 -32.45
C PRO A 409 11.13 -21.92 -32.65
N MET A 410 11.59 -22.70 -31.67
CA MET A 410 11.53 -24.17 -31.72
C MET A 410 10.07 -24.65 -31.74
N VAL A 411 9.24 -24.10 -30.84
CA VAL A 411 7.82 -24.41 -30.75
C VAL A 411 7.10 -24.04 -32.04
N ARG A 412 7.45 -22.91 -32.66
CA ARG A 412 6.89 -22.51 -33.95
C ARG A 412 7.18 -23.54 -35.04
N ILE A 413 8.40 -24.07 -35.12
CA ILE A 413 8.75 -25.13 -36.08
C ILE A 413 7.94 -26.39 -35.77
N LEU A 414 7.84 -26.75 -34.49
CA LEU A 414 7.08 -27.92 -34.04
C LEU A 414 5.59 -27.85 -34.39
N MET A 415 4.97 -26.67 -34.27
CA MET A 415 3.57 -26.44 -34.67
C MET A 415 3.35 -26.73 -36.16
N TRP A 416 4.31 -26.39 -37.02
CA TRP A 416 4.23 -26.72 -38.45
C TRP A 416 4.40 -28.22 -38.70
N ILE A 417 5.34 -28.87 -38.02
CA ILE A 417 5.57 -30.32 -38.12
C ILE A 417 4.34 -31.12 -37.67
N MET A 418 3.76 -30.75 -36.53
CA MET A 418 2.60 -31.43 -35.94
C MET A 418 1.27 -30.96 -36.54
N SER A 419 1.27 -30.01 -37.47
CA SER A 419 0.07 -29.42 -38.07
C SER A 419 -0.92 -30.44 -38.67
N PRO A 420 -0.51 -31.57 -39.31
CA PRO A 420 -1.46 -32.49 -39.92
C PRO A 420 -2.48 -33.07 -38.94
N VAL A 421 -2.08 -33.25 -37.67
CA VAL A 421 -2.93 -33.79 -36.60
C VAL A 421 -3.39 -32.68 -35.65
N ALA A 422 -2.48 -31.78 -35.29
CA ALA A 422 -2.75 -30.75 -34.29
C ALA A 422 -3.71 -29.66 -34.78
N TRP A 423 -3.63 -29.26 -36.05
CA TRP A 423 -4.48 -28.17 -36.58
C TRP A 423 -5.96 -28.58 -36.70
N PRO A 424 -6.34 -29.74 -37.26
CA PRO A 424 -7.74 -30.17 -37.30
C PRO A 424 -8.34 -30.32 -35.89
N THR A 425 -7.56 -30.89 -34.97
CA THR A 425 -7.98 -31.07 -33.56
C THR A 425 -8.20 -29.72 -32.89
N ALA A 426 -7.30 -28.76 -33.07
CA ALA A 426 -7.46 -27.41 -32.52
C ALA A 426 -8.64 -26.67 -33.14
N LYS A 427 -8.89 -26.82 -34.44
CA LYS A 427 -10.04 -26.22 -35.11
C LYS A 427 -11.37 -26.76 -34.60
N LEU A 428 -11.41 -28.05 -34.27
CA LEU A 428 -12.55 -28.67 -33.61
C LEU A 428 -12.76 -28.09 -32.21
N LEU A 429 -11.69 -27.91 -31.43
CA LEU A 429 -11.77 -27.25 -30.12
C LEU A 429 -12.30 -25.81 -30.24
N ASP A 430 -11.78 -25.02 -31.19
CA ASP A 430 -12.26 -23.65 -31.46
C ASP A 430 -13.76 -23.61 -31.80
N TYR A 431 -14.27 -24.64 -32.50
CA TYR A 431 -15.68 -24.74 -32.87
C TYR A 431 -16.57 -25.12 -31.68
N LEU A 432 -16.12 -26.03 -30.82
CA LEU A 432 -16.89 -26.54 -29.68
C LEU A 432 -16.87 -25.60 -28.48
N LEU A 433 -15.71 -24.99 -28.19
CA LEU A 433 -15.47 -24.19 -26.98
C LEU A 433 -15.47 -22.68 -27.27
N GLY A 434 -15.43 -22.28 -28.54
CA GLY A 434 -15.26 -20.89 -28.95
C GLY A 434 -13.79 -20.48 -29.01
N LYS A 435 -13.54 -19.29 -29.57
CA LYS A 435 -12.21 -18.68 -29.53
C LYS A 435 -12.04 -18.00 -28.18
N ASP A 436 -11.04 -18.42 -27.40
CA ASP A 436 -10.62 -17.69 -26.19
C ASP A 436 -10.33 -16.24 -26.57
N HIS A 437 -11.16 -15.31 -26.11
CA HIS A 437 -10.83 -13.89 -26.06
C HIS A 437 -10.34 -13.64 -24.63
N GLY A 438 -9.20 -12.98 -24.46
CA GLY A 438 -8.59 -12.73 -23.15
C GLY A 438 -9.58 -12.22 -22.10
N THR A 439 -9.28 -12.48 -20.83
CA THR A 439 -10.12 -12.09 -19.70
C THR A 439 -10.25 -10.57 -19.61
N MET A 440 -11.33 -10.01 -20.15
CA MET A 440 -11.71 -8.63 -19.87
C MET A 440 -12.23 -8.55 -18.44
N TYR A 441 -11.57 -7.75 -17.61
CA TYR A 441 -12.02 -7.52 -16.25
C TYR A 441 -13.31 -6.68 -16.26
N SER A 442 -14.32 -7.10 -15.50
CA SER A 442 -15.50 -6.27 -15.25
C SER A 442 -15.12 -5.05 -14.40
N LYS A 443 -15.98 -4.03 -14.31
CA LYS A 443 -15.76 -2.86 -13.43
C LYS A 443 -15.41 -3.27 -12.00
N GLY A 444 -16.12 -4.25 -11.43
CA GLY A 444 -15.82 -4.82 -10.11
C GLY A 444 -14.48 -5.57 -10.07
N GLY A 445 -14.11 -6.24 -11.16
CA GLY A 445 -12.79 -6.86 -11.34
C GLY A 445 -11.66 -5.83 -11.37
N LEU A 446 -11.82 -4.72 -12.09
CA LEU A 446 -10.85 -3.61 -12.10
C LEU A 446 -10.69 -3.01 -10.71
N LYS A 447 -11.79 -2.69 -10.02
CA LYS A 447 -11.73 -2.19 -8.63
C LYS A 447 -10.99 -3.15 -7.72
N THR A 448 -11.31 -4.45 -7.81
CA THR A 448 -10.63 -5.48 -7.01
C THR A 448 -9.15 -5.53 -7.34
N LEU A 449 -8.77 -5.42 -8.62
CA LEU A 449 -7.38 -5.36 -9.04
C LEU A 449 -6.67 -4.13 -8.47
N VAL A 450 -7.25 -2.94 -8.58
CA VAL A 450 -6.70 -1.68 -8.01
C VAL A 450 -6.56 -1.81 -6.49
N GLN A 451 -7.56 -2.38 -5.82
CA GLN A 451 -7.56 -2.64 -4.38
C GLN A 451 -6.48 -3.65 -3.97
N LEU A 452 -6.21 -4.68 -4.78
CA LEU A 452 -5.16 -5.66 -4.53
C LEU A 452 -3.77 -5.04 -4.65
N HIS A 453 -3.60 -4.03 -5.52
CA HIS A 453 -2.35 -3.27 -5.64
C HIS A 453 -2.14 -2.27 -4.50
N LYS A 454 -3.13 -2.10 -3.60
CA LYS A 454 -3.01 -1.31 -2.38
C LYS A 454 -2.07 -2.02 -1.38
N GLY A 455 -0.82 -1.60 -1.34
CA GLY A 455 0.15 -2.00 -0.30
C GLY A 455 0.77 -3.40 -0.43
N HIS A 456 0.61 -4.10 -1.56
CA HIS A 456 1.13 -5.47 -1.78
C HIS A 456 2.38 -5.56 -2.66
N ASN A 457 3.22 -4.51 -2.75
CA ASN A 457 4.41 -4.56 -3.60
C ASN A 457 5.73 -4.60 -2.79
N THR A 458 6.50 -5.65 -3.08
CA THR A 458 7.86 -5.95 -2.57
C THR A 458 8.94 -4.95 -3.05
N LYS A 459 8.60 -3.99 -3.91
CA LYS A 459 9.50 -2.97 -4.45
C LYS A 459 8.99 -1.56 -4.08
N PRO A 460 9.84 -0.70 -3.48
CA PRO A 460 9.45 0.67 -3.13
C PRO A 460 9.12 1.49 -4.38
N GLY A 461 7.92 2.08 -4.45
CA GLY A 461 7.52 3.03 -5.49
C GLY A 461 6.68 2.48 -6.65
N GLU A 462 6.40 1.18 -6.72
CA GLU A 462 5.59 0.56 -7.79
C GLU A 462 4.11 0.34 -7.40
N GLY A 463 3.73 0.54 -6.13
CA GLY A 463 2.36 0.34 -5.64
C GLY A 463 1.54 1.63 -5.57
N LEU A 464 0.22 1.51 -5.71
CA LEU A 464 -0.71 2.63 -5.56
C LEU A 464 -0.87 3.01 -4.09
N MET A 465 -0.79 4.31 -3.81
CA MET A 465 -1.07 4.89 -2.51
C MET A 465 -2.56 4.76 -2.17
N LYS A 466 -2.90 4.90 -0.89
CA LYS A 466 -4.31 4.81 -0.43
C LYS A 466 -5.20 5.83 -1.16
N ASP A 467 -4.69 7.03 -1.34
CA ASP A 467 -5.46 8.15 -1.89
C ASP A 467 -5.63 7.97 -3.40
N GLU A 468 -4.58 7.52 -4.09
CA GLU A 468 -4.65 7.13 -5.51
C GLU A 468 -5.68 6.01 -5.75
N VAL A 469 -5.70 4.97 -4.90
CA VAL A 469 -6.72 3.91 -4.99
C VAL A 469 -8.12 4.46 -4.76
N THR A 470 -8.28 5.42 -3.85
CA THR A 470 -9.57 6.04 -3.53
C THR A 470 -10.06 6.83 -4.73
N ILE A 471 -9.24 7.73 -5.28
CA ILE A 471 -9.54 8.52 -6.48
C ILE A 471 -9.89 7.60 -7.67
N ILE A 472 -9.11 6.55 -7.93
CA ILE A 472 -9.38 5.64 -9.05
C ILE A 472 -10.72 4.93 -8.86
N ASN A 473 -11.03 4.47 -7.65
CA ASN A 473 -12.32 3.84 -7.36
C ASN A 473 -13.48 4.83 -7.52
N SER A 474 -13.33 6.05 -7.03
CA SER A 474 -14.30 7.13 -7.15
C SER A 474 -14.57 7.50 -8.61
N VAL A 475 -13.52 7.64 -9.43
CA VAL A 475 -13.65 7.89 -10.89
C VAL A 475 -14.41 6.77 -11.59
N LEU A 476 -14.16 5.51 -11.22
CA LEU A 476 -14.91 4.40 -11.79
C LEU A 476 -16.41 4.50 -11.42
N ASP A 477 -16.74 4.98 -10.23
CA ASP A 477 -18.12 5.16 -9.74
C ASP A 477 -18.83 6.40 -10.28
N LEU A 478 -18.09 7.44 -10.65
CA LEU A 478 -18.61 8.71 -11.12
C LEU A 478 -19.55 8.59 -12.34
N LYS A 479 -19.37 7.55 -13.16
CA LYS A 479 -20.24 7.26 -14.31
C LYS A 479 -21.63 6.77 -13.90
N GLU A 480 -21.74 6.05 -12.77
CA GLU A 480 -23.00 5.50 -12.26
C GLU A 480 -23.63 6.40 -11.20
N LYS A 481 -22.88 7.39 -10.68
CA LYS A 481 -23.40 8.36 -9.72
C LYS A 481 -24.22 9.44 -10.43
N HIS A 482 -25.45 9.65 -9.96
CA HIS A 482 -26.35 10.64 -10.53
C HIS A 482 -26.16 12.00 -9.86
N VAL A 483 -26.40 13.05 -10.64
CA VAL A 483 -26.24 14.43 -10.18
C VAL A 483 -27.22 14.78 -9.05
N CYS A 484 -28.40 14.14 -9.02
CA CYS A 484 -29.35 14.30 -7.92
C CYS A 484 -28.84 13.78 -6.56
N ASP A 485 -27.86 12.86 -6.55
CA ASP A 485 -27.30 12.31 -5.32
C ASP A 485 -26.33 13.29 -4.64
N ILE A 486 -25.84 14.30 -5.37
CA ILE A 486 -24.77 15.22 -4.94
C ILE A 486 -25.22 16.69 -4.94
N MET A 487 -26.42 16.97 -5.44
CA MET A 487 -26.89 18.34 -5.58
C MET A 487 -27.17 19.01 -4.24
N THR A 488 -26.93 20.32 -4.18
CA THR A 488 -27.47 21.16 -3.11
C THR A 488 -28.98 21.32 -3.33
N PRO A 489 -29.83 20.84 -2.42
CA PRO A 489 -31.28 20.96 -2.57
C PRO A 489 -31.72 22.42 -2.67
N MET A 490 -32.70 22.74 -3.51
CA MET A 490 -33.11 24.14 -3.79
C MET A 490 -33.45 24.97 -2.54
N GLN A 491 -33.93 24.33 -1.49
CA GLN A 491 -34.24 24.98 -0.20
C GLN A 491 -33.00 25.54 0.52
N ASP A 492 -31.83 24.96 0.26
CA ASP A 492 -30.55 25.31 0.86
C ASP A 492 -29.74 26.23 -0.08
N VAL A 493 -30.27 26.53 -1.27
CA VAL A 493 -29.65 27.43 -2.26
C VAL A 493 -30.07 28.86 -2.00
N PHE A 494 -29.09 29.75 -1.84
CA PHE A 494 -29.34 31.19 -1.82
C PHE A 494 -29.72 31.68 -3.22
N THR A 495 -30.98 32.07 -3.41
CA THR A 495 -31.53 32.55 -4.68
C THR A 495 -32.12 33.95 -4.54
N MET A 496 -32.20 34.69 -5.64
CA MET A 496 -32.73 36.05 -5.66
C MET A 496 -33.69 36.27 -6.82
N SER A 497 -34.69 37.14 -6.64
CA SER A 497 -35.59 37.51 -7.73
C SER A 497 -34.96 38.58 -8.64
N ALA A 498 -35.28 38.56 -9.93
CA ALA A 498 -34.78 39.54 -10.89
C ALA A 498 -35.22 40.99 -10.59
N ASP A 499 -36.30 41.20 -9.84
CA ASP A 499 -36.75 42.54 -9.42
C ASP A 499 -36.15 43.02 -8.08
N THR A 500 -35.33 42.19 -7.43
CA THR A 500 -34.62 42.55 -6.20
C THR A 500 -33.73 43.76 -6.47
N VAL A 501 -33.82 44.78 -5.64
CA VAL A 501 -33.01 46.00 -5.73
C VAL A 501 -31.69 45.77 -5.01
N LEU A 502 -30.57 46.03 -5.69
CA LEU A 502 -29.23 45.94 -5.12
C LEU A 502 -28.84 47.28 -4.47
N ASP A 503 -29.40 47.53 -3.30
CA ASP A 503 -29.01 48.65 -2.43
C ASP A 503 -27.88 48.25 -1.47
N GLU A 504 -27.39 49.20 -0.67
CA GLU A 504 -26.30 48.98 0.30
C GLU A 504 -26.57 47.78 1.23
N LYS A 505 -27.81 47.65 1.72
CA LYS A 505 -28.21 46.57 2.62
C LYS A 505 -28.22 45.21 1.93
N MET A 506 -28.70 45.14 0.68
CA MET A 506 -28.69 43.90 -0.08
C MET A 506 -27.27 43.49 -0.48
N MET A 507 -26.43 44.46 -0.81
CA MET A 507 -25.01 44.24 -1.07
C MET A 507 -24.29 43.65 0.14
N ASP A 508 -24.51 44.21 1.34
CA ASP A 508 -23.99 43.65 2.60
C ASP A 508 -24.48 42.21 2.83
N THR A 509 -25.74 41.94 2.50
CA THR A 509 -26.31 40.59 2.62
C THR A 509 -25.58 39.62 1.69
N ILE A 510 -25.41 39.97 0.41
CA ILE A 510 -24.69 39.15 -0.58
C ILE A 510 -23.26 38.87 -0.13
N LEU A 511 -22.54 39.89 0.34
CA LEU A 511 -21.15 39.75 0.79
C LEU A 511 -21.04 38.88 2.05
N SER A 512 -22.00 38.98 2.98
CA SER A 512 -22.03 38.17 4.20
C SER A 512 -22.29 36.69 3.95
N GLN A 513 -22.97 36.34 2.85
CA GLN A 513 -23.24 34.95 2.49
C GLN A 513 -22.03 34.25 1.84
N GLY A 514 -21.07 35.00 1.30
CA GLY A 514 -19.82 34.45 0.75
C GLY A 514 -19.93 33.72 -0.59
N TYR A 515 -21.13 33.57 -1.17
CA TYR A 515 -21.31 32.86 -2.44
C TYR A 515 -20.76 33.64 -3.64
N SER A 516 -20.15 32.92 -4.60
CA SER A 516 -19.63 33.51 -5.84
C SER A 516 -20.68 33.63 -6.97
N ARG A 517 -21.70 32.77 -6.95
CA ARG A 517 -22.71 32.63 -8.01
C ARG A 517 -24.09 32.46 -7.39
N ILE A 518 -25.05 33.27 -7.81
CA ILE A 518 -26.40 33.30 -7.22
C ILE A 518 -27.44 33.05 -8.33
N PRO A 519 -28.22 31.97 -8.27
CA PRO A 519 -29.32 31.74 -9.23
C PRO A 519 -30.41 32.80 -9.12
N ILE A 520 -30.84 33.33 -10.26
CA ILE A 520 -31.83 34.40 -10.37
C ILE A 520 -33.10 33.89 -11.02
N TYR A 521 -34.25 34.07 -10.35
CA TYR A 521 -35.55 33.63 -10.82
C TYR A 521 -36.48 34.78 -11.22
N HIS A 522 -37.51 34.47 -12.02
CA HIS A 522 -38.51 35.42 -12.46
C HIS A 522 -39.44 35.85 -11.30
N PRO A 523 -39.76 37.15 -11.12
CA PRO A 523 -40.56 37.63 -9.99
C PRO A 523 -41.90 36.91 -9.80
N ASP A 524 -42.54 36.53 -10.91
CA ASP A 524 -43.83 35.84 -10.89
C ASP A 524 -43.74 34.34 -10.55
N ASN A 525 -42.57 33.71 -10.67
CA ASN A 525 -42.39 32.27 -10.47
C ASN A 525 -41.00 31.93 -9.93
N GLN A 526 -40.94 31.52 -8.66
CA GLN A 526 -39.70 31.10 -7.99
C GLN A 526 -39.04 29.84 -8.57
N LYS A 527 -39.72 29.11 -9.46
CA LYS A 527 -39.17 27.93 -10.14
C LYS A 527 -38.64 28.23 -11.54
N ASP A 528 -38.85 29.44 -12.03
CA ASP A 528 -38.42 29.87 -13.36
C ASP A 528 -37.10 30.64 -13.25
N PHE A 529 -35.98 29.97 -13.52
CA PHE A 529 -34.65 30.55 -13.41
C PHE A 529 -34.21 31.16 -14.74
N ILE A 530 -33.89 32.45 -14.73
CA ILE A 530 -33.51 33.22 -15.92
C ILE A 530 -32.00 33.06 -16.20
N GLY A 531 -31.20 32.95 -15.14
CA GLY A 531 -29.75 32.87 -15.22
C GLY A 531 -29.12 32.92 -13.83
N MET A 532 -27.83 33.25 -13.77
CA MET A 532 -27.09 33.42 -12.53
C MET A 532 -26.36 34.77 -12.48
N LEU A 533 -26.40 35.41 -11.31
CA LEU A 533 -25.62 36.60 -11.02
C LEU A 533 -24.22 36.19 -10.56
N LEU A 534 -23.20 36.74 -11.23
CA LEU A 534 -21.81 36.58 -10.81
C LEU A 534 -21.45 37.74 -9.87
N VAL A 535 -21.17 37.43 -8.60
CA VAL A 535 -20.90 38.46 -7.57
C VAL A 535 -19.71 39.36 -7.93
N LYS A 536 -18.73 38.84 -8.69
CA LYS A 536 -17.60 39.63 -9.20
C LYS A 536 -18.00 40.87 -10.02
N ILE A 537 -19.17 40.85 -10.67
CA ILE A 537 -19.67 42.00 -11.46
C ILE A 537 -20.07 43.15 -10.53
N LEU A 538 -20.44 42.83 -9.29
CA LEU A 538 -20.86 43.81 -8.29
C LEU A 538 -19.68 44.55 -7.64
N ILE A 539 -18.43 44.13 -7.88
CA ILE A 539 -17.23 44.78 -7.32
C ILE A 539 -17.11 46.25 -7.78
N THR A 540 -17.51 46.55 -9.02
CA THR A 540 -17.46 47.90 -9.60
C THR A 540 -18.80 48.61 -9.59
N TYR A 541 -19.83 48.00 -9.00
CA TYR A 541 -21.18 48.56 -8.93
C TYR A 541 -21.31 49.49 -7.73
N ASP A 542 -21.95 50.64 -7.93
CA ASP A 542 -22.25 51.59 -6.86
C ASP A 542 -23.65 51.29 -6.28
N PRO A 543 -23.78 50.90 -5.00
CA PRO A 543 -25.06 50.59 -4.38
C PRO A 543 -26.04 51.78 -4.34
N GLU A 544 -25.56 53.03 -4.48
CA GLU A 544 -26.43 54.22 -4.55
C GLU A 544 -27.32 54.24 -5.81
N ASP A 545 -26.93 53.52 -6.87
CA ASP A 545 -27.70 53.43 -8.11
C ASP A 545 -29.01 52.63 -7.95
N ALA A 546 -29.13 51.78 -6.92
CA ALA A 546 -30.31 50.96 -6.62
C ALA A 546 -30.91 50.22 -7.84
N LYS A 547 -30.06 49.67 -8.71
CA LYS A 547 -30.47 48.89 -9.88
C LYS A 547 -31.06 47.55 -9.46
N ARG A 548 -32.00 47.05 -10.25
CA ARG A 548 -32.54 45.70 -10.08
C ARG A 548 -31.55 44.65 -10.59
N VAL A 549 -31.56 43.47 -10.00
CA VAL A 549 -30.71 42.34 -10.42
C VAL A 549 -30.87 42.01 -11.91
N GLY A 550 -32.10 42.05 -12.43
CA GLY A 550 -32.40 41.79 -13.84
C GLY A 550 -31.84 42.83 -14.81
N GLU A 551 -31.35 43.97 -14.33
CA GLU A 551 -30.68 44.99 -15.16
C GLU A 551 -29.20 44.63 -15.40
N PHE A 552 -28.65 43.67 -14.69
CA PHE A 552 -27.28 43.17 -14.88
C PHE A 552 -27.24 42.07 -15.95
N SER A 553 -26.11 41.95 -16.62
CA SER A 553 -25.85 40.84 -17.56
C SER A 553 -25.69 39.53 -16.79
N LEU A 554 -26.80 38.81 -16.62
CA LEU A 554 -26.82 37.49 -16.00
C LEU A 554 -26.05 36.48 -16.88
N ALA A 555 -25.24 35.65 -16.24
CA ALA A 555 -24.60 34.53 -16.91
C ALA A 555 -25.62 33.39 -17.12
N THR A 556 -25.42 32.59 -18.16
CA THR A 556 -26.27 31.43 -18.43
C THR A 556 -26.20 30.44 -17.28
N LEU A 557 -27.35 30.02 -16.77
CA LEU A 557 -27.47 28.90 -15.84
C LEU A 557 -27.96 27.68 -16.65
N PRO A 558 -27.07 26.76 -17.04
CA PRO A 558 -27.46 25.56 -17.77
C PRO A 558 -28.31 24.65 -16.88
N GLU A 559 -29.15 23.82 -17.50
CA GLU A 559 -30.06 22.93 -16.79
C GLU A 559 -29.83 21.48 -17.23
N THR A 560 -29.98 20.55 -16.29
CA THR A 560 -29.79 19.12 -16.51
C THR A 560 -30.83 18.30 -15.78
N ALA A 561 -31.09 17.09 -16.29
CA ALA A 561 -31.96 16.13 -15.64
C ALA A 561 -31.29 15.53 -14.37
N PRO A 562 -32.07 15.11 -13.36
CA PRO A 562 -31.53 14.54 -12.13
C PRO A 562 -30.73 13.25 -12.34
N ASP A 563 -31.04 12.48 -13.39
CA ASP A 563 -30.42 11.20 -13.74
C ASP A 563 -29.17 11.35 -14.62
N THR A 564 -28.77 12.56 -14.99
CA THR A 564 -27.49 12.79 -15.69
C THR A 564 -26.32 12.28 -14.84
N SER A 565 -25.30 11.71 -15.47
CA SER A 565 -24.14 11.19 -14.75
C SER A 565 -23.21 12.31 -14.30
N CYS A 566 -22.58 12.16 -13.15
CA CYS A 566 -21.57 13.11 -12.67
C CYS A 566 -20.39 13.22 -13.64
N LEU A 567 -20.05 12.13 -14.35
CA LEU A 567 -19.01 12.12 -15.39
C LEU A 567 -19.37 13.03 -16.58
N ASP A 568 -20.65 13.10 -16.96
CA ASP A 568 -21.07 13.98 -18.05
C ASP A 568 -21.04 15.45 -17.61
N ILE A 569 -21.38 15.73 -16.34
CA ILE A 569 -21.33 17.09 -15.78
C ILE A 569 -19.88 17.59 -15.66
N ILE A 570 -18.92 16.77 -15.21
CA ILE A 570 -17.51 17.21 -15.17
C ILE A 570 -16.97 17.49 -16.58
N ASN A 571 -17.32 16.68 -17.57
CA ASN A 571 -16.93 16.94 -18.96
C ASN A 571 -17.54 18.25 -19.47
N TYR A 572 -18.80 18.51 -19.14
CA TYR A 572 -19.47 19.78 -19.47
C TYR A 572 -18.77 20.98 -18.82
N PHE A 573 -18.41 20.89 -17.54
CA PHE A 573 -17.68 21.96 -16.85
C PHE A 573 -16.27 22.20 -17.42
N GLN A 574 -15.57 21.14 -17.85
CA GLN A 574 -14.26 21.25 -18.50
C GLN A 574 -14.29 22.00 -19.83
N GLU A 575 -15.43 22.08 -20.51
CA GLU A 575 -15.60 22.93 -21.70
C GLU A 575 -15.55 24.44 -21.38
N GLY A 576 -15.55 24.82 -20.09
CA GLY A 576 -15.35 26.18 -19.61
C GLY A 576 -16.58 27.09 -19.79
N LYS A 577 -17.77 26.53 -20.04
CA LYS A 577 -18.99 27.30 -20.33
C LYS A 577 -19.72 27.79 -19.08
N SER A 578 -19.74 26.99 -18.01
CA SER A 578 -20.31 27.32 -16.70
C SER A 578 -19.63 26.46 -15.64
N HIS A 579 -19.65 26.87 -14.36
CA HIS A 579 -19.21 26.06 -13.20
C HIS A 579 -20.37 25.78 -12.23
N MET A 580 -21.62 26.00 -12.68
CA MET A 580 -22.84 25.70 -11.94
C MET A 580 -23.91 25.25 -12.94
N VAL A 581 -24.69 24.24 -12.57
CA VAL A 581 -25.83 23.71 -13.35
C VAL A 581 -27.04 23.59 -12.43
N LEU A 582 -28.21 23.96 -12.95
CA LEU A 582 -29.51 23.73 -12.32
C LEU A 582 -29.97 22.30 -12.58
N VAL A 583 -30.37 21.59 -11.53
CA VAL A 583 -30.98 20.25 -11.65
C VAL A 583 -32.49 20.40 -11.66
N SER A 584 -33.17 19.76 -12.61
CA SER A 584 -34.61 19.89 -12.77
C SER A 584 -35.25 18.63 -13.33
N ASP A 585 -36.45 18.30 -12.85
CA ASP A 585 -37.26 17.20 -13.37
C ASP A 585 -37.65 17.40 -14.85
N PHE A 586 -37.74 18.67 -15.30
CA PHE A 586 -38.17 19.03 -16.64
C PHE A 586 -37.24 20.09 -17.25
N PRO A 587 -36.01 19.71 -17.67
CA PRO A 587 -35.05 20.66 -18.23
C PRO A 587 -35.63 21.46 -19.40
N GLY A 588 -35.54 22.79 -19.32
CA GLY A 588 -36.09 23.73 -20.30
C GLY A 588 -37.55 24.15 -20.09
N ASP A 589 -38.22 23.67 -19.04
CA ASP A 589 -39.56 24.10 -18.63
C ASP A 589 -39.46 25.05 -17.42
N VAL A 590 -40.47 25.91 -17.22
CA VAL A 590 -40.51 26.92 -16.13
C VAL A 590 -40.81 26.33 -14.75
N LYS A 591 -40.68 25.01 -14.61
CA LYS A 591 -41.04 24.23 -13.43
C LYS A 591 -40.10 23.05 -13.27
N GLY A 592 -39.98 22.56 -12.04
CA GLY A 592 -39.26 21.33 -11.74
C GLY A 592 -37.85 21.52 -11.22
N ALA A 593 -37.42 22.76 -10.95
CA ALA A 593 -36.13 23.03 -10.32
C ALA A 593 -36.02 22.32 -8.95
N LEU A 594 -35.00 21.46 -8.82
CA LEU A 594 -34.76 20.60 -7.66
C LEU A 594 -33.58 21.09 -6.80
N GLY A 595 -32.54 21.62 -7.44
CA GLY A 595 -31.30 21.99 -6.77
C GLY A 595 -30.25 22.49 -7.75
N VAL A 596 -29.03 22.73 -7.27
CA VAL A 596 -27.89 23.11 -8.10
C VAL A 596 -26.70 22.20 -7.83
N VAL A 597 -25.86 22.02 -8.85
CA VAL A 597 -24.57 21.33 -8.74
C VAL A 597 -23.49 22.23 -9.26
N THR A 598 -22.39 22.29 -8.53
CA THR A 598 -21.21 23.08 -8.84
C THR A 598 -20.06 22.18 -9.31
N LEU A 599 -19.02 22.79 -9.88
CA LEU A 599 -17.82 22.07 -10.26
C LEU A 599 -17.15 21.46 -9.03
N GLU A 600 -17.17 22.20 -7.93
CA GLU A 600 -16.60 21.85 -6.65
C GLU A 600 -17.21 20.53 -6.12
N ASP A 601 -18.55 20.39 -6.12
CA ASP A 601 -19.26 19.17 -5.69
C ASP A 601 -18.84 17.93 -6.50
N VAL A 602 -18.69 18.08 -7.82
CA VAL A 602 -18.33 16.96 -8.71
C VAL A 602 -16.85 16.57 -8.56
N ILE A 603 -15.99 17.54 -8.25
CA ILE A 603 -14.57 17.29 -7.97
C ILE A 603 -14.40 16.62 -6.61
N GLU A 604 -15.20 17.00 -5.61
CA GLU A 604 -15.25 16.32 -4.31
C GLU A 604 -15.54 14.82 -4.49
N GLU A 605 -16.52 14.50 -5.34
CA GLU A 605 -16.89 13.13 -5.67
C GLU A 605 -15.82 12.38 -6.45
N LEU A 606 -15.08 13.07 -7.32
CA LEU A 606 -13.96 12.51 -8.04
C LEU A 606 -12.80 12.15 -7.10
N ILE A 607 -12.52 13.02 -6.12
CA ILE A 607 -11.45 12.83 -5.15
C ILE A 607 -11.86 11.79 -4.09
N GLY A 608 -13.14 11.75 -3.74
CA GLY A 608 -13.70 10.92 -2.68
C GLY A 608 -13.49 11.48 -1.27
N GLU A 609 -13.17 12.78 -1.15
CA GLU A 609 -12.95 13.50 0.10
C GLU A 609 -13.50 14.94 -0.03
N GLU A 610 -14.05 15.47 1.08
CA GLU A 610 -14.62 16.82 1.17
C GLU A 610 -13.55 17.89 0.98
N ILE A 611 -13.80 18.86 0.10
CA ILE A 611 -12.89 19.99 -0.12
C ILE A 611 -13.28 21.09 0.85
N ILE A 612 -12.44 21.30 1.86
CA ILE A 612 -12.66 22.33 2.88
C ILE A 612 -12.28 23.70 2.30
N ASP A 613 -13.23 24.63 2.25
CA ASP A 613 -12.98 26.01 1.81
C ASP A 613 -12.45 26.89 2.95
N GLU A 614 -11.83 28.02 2.61
CA GLU A 614 -11.29 28.96 3.60
C GLU A 614 -12.38 29.63 4.47
N SER A 615 -13.62 29.62 3.99
CA SER A 615 -14.79 30.17 4.67
C SER A 615 -15.52 29.17 5.60
N ASP A 616 -15.18 27.88 5.52
CA ASP A 616 -15.83 26.83 6.30
C ASP A 616 -15.38 26.82 7.76
N VAL A 617 -16.34 26.93 8.67
CA VAL A 617 -16.09 26.75 10.10
C VAL A 617 -15.90 25.26 10.38
N PHE A 618 -14.65 24.86 10.63
CA PHE A 618 -14.27 23.48 10.94
C PHE A 618 -15.07 22.92 12.14
N ILE A 619 -16.07 22.08 11.87
CA ILE A 619 -16.70 21.21 12.85
C ILE A 619 -16.55 19.78 12.35
N ASP A 620 -15.77 18.98 13.06
CA ASP A 620 -15.52 17.57 12.71
C ASP A 620 -16.79 16.71 12.95
N ILE A 621 -17.66 16.61 11.93
CA ILE A 621 -18.95 15.87 11.99
C ILE A 621 -18.74 14.35 11.91
N HIS A 622 -17.56 13.86 11.51
CA HIS A 622 -17.29 12.43 11.37
C HIS A 622 -17.34 11.62 12.68
N LYS A 623 -17.41 12.28 13.85
CA LYS A 623 -17.75 11.65 15.14
C LYS A 623 -19.24 11.44 15.41
N ALA A 624 -20.14 12.15 14.71
CA ALA A 624 -21.57 12.18 15.04
C ALA A 624 -22.42 11.12 14.30
N ILE A 625 -22.07 10.76 13.07
CA ILE A 625 -22.96 9.95 12.19
C ILE A 625 -23.02 8.46 12.59
N ARG A 626 -22.03 7.94 13.35
CA ARG A 626 -22.04 6.54 13.81
C ARG A 626 -23.05 6.18 14.91
N ARG A 627 -23.85 7.12 15.42
CA ARG A 627 -24.83 6.85 16.51
C ARG A 627 -26.31 6.93 16.12
N ALA A 628 -26.64 7.06 14.84
CA ALA A 628 -28.04 7.19 14.40
C ALA A 628 -28.74 5.88 14.02
N THR A 629 -28.15 4.70 14.28
CA THR A 629 -28.85 3.42 14.14
C THR A 629 -28.90 2.71 15.50
N PRO A 630 -30.06 2.67 16.19
CA PRO A 630 -30.22 1.78 17.31
C PRO A 630 -30.31 0.35 16.77
N ALA A 631 -29.33 -0.48 17.10
CA ALA A 631 -29.41 -1.92 16.88
C ALA A 631 -30.41 -2.56 17.86
N PRO A 632 -31.11 -3.66 17.47
CA PRO A 632 -32.19 -4.27 18.25
C PRO A 632 -31.79 -4.86 19.60
#